data_AF-A0A0Q5KZZ2-F1
#
_entry.id   AF-A0A0Q5KZZ2-F1
#
_cell.length_a   1.000
_cell.length_b   1.000
_cell.length_c   1.000
_cell.angle_alpha   90.00
_cell.angle_beta   90.00
_cell.angle_gamma   90.00
#
_symmetry.space_group_name_H-M   'P 1'
#
loop_
_entity.id
_entity.type
_entity.pdbx_description
1 polymer ?
#
loop_
_entity_poly.entity_id
_entity_poly.type
_entity_poly.pdbx_seq_one_letter_code
_entity_poly.pdbx_strand_id
1 'polypeptide(L)'
;MHWMSDTSAGDWLRERLDDPWNGTMHAVVPHGFPAYARIMHPAIVRSLPDRPVPTFEEYERMSEAEHLRLRDQYVDEPATWAETASAFGTTLHPLAQWQRIVRTPPDGDWNLRLSPDGREFTGPVEGEIAPETLAIIAAHLAAHTTTPDAGFAALWEGRGGLVGFLGHGPSRDFLTFSDDPNHQAMLDRSIRNPLNNAFRKPTWQEGILSREISEGPRFRLPGRDHVLFRGAVSDFARADWVLDAPWRDRPGEDHGFPPSAQSPTILWPDDHAWTLVSEIDYDSTIVAGSAELVAAICADERLEAFPIPENADLTWDADEVNR
;
A
#
# COMPACT_ATOMS: atom_id res chain seq x y z
N MET A 1 11.86 17.11 4.03
CA MET A 1 11.74 16.79 2.58
C MET A 1 11.19 17.96 1.76
N HIS A 2 11.48 18.05 0.46
CA HIS A 2 10.92 19.05 -0.48
C HIS A 2 10.71 18.45 -1.89
N TRP A 3 9.77 19.01 -2.65
CA TRP A 3 9.45 18.57 -4.02
C TRP A 3 10.59 18.89 -5.00
N MET A 4 10.79 18.02 -5.98
CA MET A 4 11.78 18.15 -7.04
C MET A 4 11.11 18.40 -8.40
N SER A 5 11.42 19.53 -9.03
CA SER A 5 11.01 19.81 -10.42
C SER A 5 11.93 19.17 -11.47
N ASP A 6 13.19 18.93 -11.11
CA ASP A 6 14.13 18.10 -11.89
C ASP A 6 14.08 16.66 -11.38
N THR A 7 13.64 15.76 -12.25
CA THR A 7 13.45 14.34 -11.92
C THR A 7 14.58 13.44 -12.41
N SER A 8 15.64 14.02 -12.99
CA SER A 8 16.79 13.27 -13.54
C SER A 8 17.55 12.44 -12.51
N ALA A 9 17.43 12.76 -11.22
CA ALA A 9 18.01 11.99 -10.12
C ALA A 9 17.51 10.52 -10.06
N GLY A 10 16.35 10.23 -10.66
CA GLY A 10 15.82 8.86 -10.75
C GLY A 10 16.10 8.16 -12.09
N ASP A 11 16.74 8.81 -13.07
CA ASP A 11 16.87 8.26 -14.44
C ASP A 11 17.60 6.91 -14.48
N TRP A 12 18.54 6.71 -13.56
CA TRP A 12 19.28 5.45 -13.42
C TRP A 12 18.37 4.25 -13.10
N LEU A 13 17.22 4.46 -12.44
CA LEU A 13 16.26 3.39 -12.17
C LEU A 13 15.68 2.86 -13.48
N ARG A 14 15.34 3.76 -14.42
CA ARG A 14 14.77 3.36 -15.73
C ARG A 14 15.70 2.42 -16.49
N GLU A 15 17.00 2.68 -16.44
CA GLU A 15 18.01 1.85 -17.11
C GLU A 15 18.15 0.43 -16.51
N ARG A 16 17.59 0.23 -15.30
CA ARG A 16 17.63 -1.02 -14.54
C ARG A 16 16.28 -1.71 -14.43
N LEU A 17 15.25 -1.23 -15.11
CA LEU A 17 13.93 -1.87 -15.16
C LEU A 17 13.71 -2.54 -16.53
N ASP A 18 12.93 -3.62 -16.52
CA ASP A 18 12.57 -4.34 -17.74
C ASP A 18 11.43 -3.62 -18.47
N ASP A 19 11.71 -3.20 -19.71
CA ASP A 19 10.72 -2.70 -20.66
C ASP A 19 11.04 -3.25 -22.07
N PRO A 20 10.23 -4.16 -22.63
CA PRO A 20 8.94 -4.65 -22.11
C PRO A 20 9.09 -5.63 -20.93
N TRP A 21 8.03 -5.73 -20.12
CA TRP A 21 7.96 -6.67 -18.99
C TRP A 21 8.12 -8.14 -19.42
N ASN A 22 8.85 -8.92 -18.62
CA ASN A 22 9.22 -10.31 -18.90
C ASN A 22 8.72 -11.35 -17.87
N GLY A 23 7.83 -10.96 -16.94
CA GLY A 23 7.26 -11.88 -15.94
C GLY A 23 7.96 -11.87 -14.57
N THR A 24 8.91 -10.98 -14.32
CA THR A 24 9.59 -10.87 -13.01
C THR A 24 9.23 -9.56 -12.30
N MET A 25 9.67 -9.42 -11.05
CA MET A 25 9.55 -8.16 -10.29
C MET A 25 10.27 -6.96 -10.92
N HIS A 26 11.16 -7.20 -11.91
CA HIS A 26 11.97 -6.17 -12.53
C HIS A 26 11.22 -5.20 -13.46
N ALA A 27 9.91 -5.35 -13.63
CA ALA A 27 9.06 -4.26 -14.13
C ALA A 27 9.12 -3.01 -13.23
N VAL A 28 9.34 -3.19 -11.92
CA VAL A 28 9.30 -2.11 -10.92
C VAL A 28 10.48 -2.11 -9.95
N VAL A 29 11.19 -3.25 -9.80
CA VAL A 29 12.38 -3.37 -8.96
C VAL A 29 13.66 -3.33 -9.79
N PRO A 30 14.62 -2.42 -9.54
CA PRO A 30 15.83 -2.32 -10.36
C PRO A 30 16.75 -3.57 -10.25
N HIS A 31 17.30 -3.96 -11.39
CA HIS A 31 18.41 -4.92 -11.52
C HIS A 31 19.72 -4.44 -10.87
N GLY A 32 20.66 -5.37 -10.64
CA GLY A 32 22.06 -5.04 -10.39
C GLY A 32 22.43 -4.80 -8.93
N PHE A 33 21.57 -5.20 -7.99
CA PHE A 33 21.90 -5.25 -6.57
C PHE A 33 22.39 -6.64 -6.15
N PRO A 34 23.33 -6.74 -5.19
CA PRO A 34 23.83 -8.04 -4.72
C PRO A 34 22.77 -8.98 -4.13
N ALA A 35 21.70 -8.45 -3.52
CA ALA A 35 20.66 -9.23 -2.86
C ALA A 35 19.31 -8.49 -2.83
N TYR A 36 18.24 -9.28 -2.65
CA TYR A 36 16.86 -8.80 -2.59
C TYR A 36 16.11 -9.46 -1.42
N ALA A 37 15.28 -8.68 -0.73
CA ALA A 37 14.36 -9.14 0.30
C ALA A 37 12.92 -8.79 -0.08
N ARG A 38 11.99 -9.73 0.12
CA ARG A 38 10.55 -9.48 0.16
C ARG A 38 10.09 -9.40 1.60
N ILE A 39 9.42 -8.31 1.95
CA ILE A 39 8.85 -8.06 3.27
C ILE A 39 7.34 -8.13 3.10
N MET A 40 6.71 -9.16 3.66
CA MET A 40 5.28 -9.38 3.54
C MET A 40 4.52 -8.32 4.35
N HIS A 41 3.47 -7.73 3.76
CA HIS A 41 2.59 -6.86 4.53
C HIS A 41 1.66 -7.73 5.40
N PRO A 42 1.37 -7.31 6.64
CA PRO A 42 0.47 -8.06 7.51
C PRO A 42 -0.93 -8.09 6.93
N ALA A 43 -1.58 -9.24 7.07
CA ALA A 43 -3.01 -9.40 6.86
C ALA A 43 -3.79 -8.87 8.08
N ILE A 44 -5.11 -8.89 8.00
CA ILE A 44 -5.98 -8.65 9.16
C ILE A 44 -6.73 -9.94 9.45
N VAL A 45 -6.69 -10.40 10.70
CA VAL A 45 -7.54 -11.49 11.18
C VAL A 45 -8.66 -10.94 12.04
N ARG A 46 -9.89 -11.32 11.71
CA ARG A 46 -11.10 -11.07 12.46
C ARG A 46 -11.54 -12.33 13.18
N SER A 47 -11.82 -12.20 14.46
CA SER A 47 -12.32 -13.28 15.30
C SER A 47 -13.49 -12.84 16.19
N LEU A 48 -14.19 -13.82 16.74
CA LEU A 48 -15.18 -13.65 17.80
C LEU A 48 -14.74 -14.50 19.01
N PRO A 49 -14.96 -14.02 20.25
CA PRO A 49 -14.42 -14.67 21.44
C PRO A 49 -15.04 -16.06 21.72
N ASP A 50 -16.33 -16.22 21.42
CA ASP A 50 -17.10 -17.39 21.87
C ASP A 50 -17.55 -18.32 20.72
N ARG A 51 -17.27 -17.97 19.46
CA ARG A 51 -17.74 -18.72 18.29
C ARG A 51 -16.96 -18.38 17.01
N PRO A 52 -17.08 -19.19 15.93
CA PRO A 52 -16.60 -18.82 14.61
C PRO A 52 -17.26 -17.53 14.08
N VAL A 53 -16.52 -16.80 13.24
CA VAL A 53 -17.09 -15.74 12.40
C VAL A 53 -18.13 -16.38 11.47
N PRO A 54 -19.36 -15.83 11.41
CA PRO A 54 -20.41 -16.39 10.55
C PRO A 54 -20.01 -16.36 9.08
N THR A 55 -20.43 -17.39 8.35
CA THR A 55 -20.38 -17.34 6.88
C THR A 55 -21.26 -16.23 6.34
N PHE A 56 -20.99 -15.78 5.11
CA PHE A 56 -21.82 -14.78 4.42
C PHE A 56 -23.31 -15.17 4.42
N GLU A 57 -23.61 -16.43 4.11
CA GLU A 57 -24.98 -16.96 4.07
C GLU A 57 -25.65 -16.99 5.45
N GLU A 58 -24.90 -17.29 6.52
CA GLU A 58 -25.39 -17.19 7.89
C GLU A 58 -25.62 -15.73 8.29
N TYR A 59 -24.68 -14.84 7.94
CA TYR A 59 -24.78 -13.42 8.20
C TYR A 59 -26.02 -12.82 7.53
N GLU A 60 -26.29 -13.10 6.25
CA GLU A 60 -27.47 -12.59 5.54
C GLU A 60 -28.81 -13.01 6.17
N ARG A 61 -28.85 -14.15 6.88
CA ARG A 61 -30.05 -14.66 7.55
C ARG A 61 -30.29 -14.05 8.92
N MET A 62 -29.29 -13.39 9.49
CA MET A 62 -29.39 -12.78 10.82
C MET A 62 -30.24 -11.52 10.79
N SER A 63 -30.88 -11.23 11.92
CA SER A 63 -31.59 -9.97 12.12
C SER A 63 -30.61 -8.80 12.24
N GLU A 64 -31.06 -7.58 11.94
CA GLU A 64 -30.27 -6.35 12.11
C GLU A 64 -29.75 -6.19 13.55
N ALA A 65 -30.57 -6.57 14.55
CA ALA A 65 -30.17 -6.55 15.95
C ALA A 65 -29.06 -7.57 16.28
N GLU A 66 -28.92 -8.64 15.52
CA GLU A 66 -27.80 -9.60 15.63
C GLU A 66 -26.56 -9.07 14.89
N HIS A 67 -26.71 -8.45 13.72
CA HIS A 67 -25.61 -7.79 13.02
C HIS A 67 -24.94 -6.71 13.88
N LEU A 68 -25.74 -5.86 14.53
CA LEU A 68 -25.23 -4.82 15.44
C LEU A 68 -24.47 -5.44 16.61
N ARG A 69 -25.02 -6.49 17.24
CA ARG A 69 -24.35 -7.19 18.34
C ARG A 69 -23.03 -7.85 17.93
N LEU A 70 -22.94 -8.38 16.71
CA LEU A 70 -21.70 -8.96 16.20
C LEU A 70 -20.65 -7.91 15.91
N ARG A 71 -21.06 -6.78 15.32
CA ARG A 71 -20.18 -5.65 15.01
C ARG A 71 -19.41 -5.18 16.25
N ASP A 72 -20.08 -5.13 17.39
CA ASP A 72 -19.48 -4.70 18.66
C ASP A 72 -18.58 -5.77 19.32
N GLN A 73 -18.57 -7.01 18.80
CA GLN A 73 -17.82 -8.14 19.34
C GLN A 73 -16.63 -8.56 18.49
N TYR A 74 -16.55 -8.09 17.24
CA TYR A 74 -15.42 -8.43 16.38
C TYR A 74 -14.12 -7.90 16.98
N VAL A 75 -13.11 -8.76 16.97
CA VAL A 75 -11.74 -8.43 17.32
C VAL A 75 -10.92 -8.55 16.04
N ASP A 76 -10.44 -7.40 15.55
CA ASP A 76 -9.60 -7.29 14.37
C ASP A 76 -8.16 -7.04 14.82
N GLU A 77 -7.24 -7.92 14.40
CA GLU A 77 -5.82 -7.87 14.76
C GLU A 77 -4.95 -8.07 13.51
N PRO A 78 -3.72 -7.52 13.46
CA PRO A 78 -2.76 -7.89 12.43
C PRO A 78 -2.46 -9.40 12.48
N ALA A 79 -2.32 -10.02 11.32
CA ALA A 79 -1.90 -11.41 11.19
C ALA A 79 -0.68 -11.52 10.28
N THR A 80 0.25 -12.39 10.67
CA THR A 80 1.36 -12.79 9.81
C THR A 80 0.87 -13.76 8.73
N TRP A 81 1.55 -13.79 7.60
CA TRP A 81 1.34 -14.80 6.57
C TRP A 81 1.58 -16.21 7.11
N ALA A 82 2.49 -16.39 8.07
CA ALA A 82 2.73 -17.68 8.72
C ALA A 82 1.49 -18.15 9.51
N GLU A 83 0.86 -17.26 10.26
CA GLU A 83 -0.39 -17.55 10.97
C GLU A 83 -1.53 -17.84 10.00
N THR A 84 -1.66 -17.06 8.92
CA THR A 84 -2.63 -17.33 7.86
C THR A 84 -2.38 -18.70 7.22
N ALA A 85 -1.14 -19.00 6.83
CA ALA A 85 -0.80 -20.28 6.22
C ALA A 85 -1.14 -21.47 7.13
N SER A 86 -0.85 -21.33 8.42
CA SER A 86 -1.23 -22.32 9.44
C SER A 86 -2.75 -22.51 9.51
N ALA A 87 -3.53 -21.41 9.51
CA ALA A 87 -4.99 -21.46 9.57
C ALA A 87 -5.61 -22.18 8.36
N PHE A 88 -5.02 -22.01 7.17
CA PHE A 88 -5.50 -22.63 5.92
C PHE A 88 -4.82 -23.96 5.57
N GLY A 89 -3.86 -24.42 6.38
CA GLY A 89 -3.06 -25.60 6.10
C GLY A 89 -2.28 -25.49 4.77
N THR A 90 -1.75 -24.30 4.49
CA THR A 90 -0.85 -24.00 3.36
C THR A 90 0.58 -23.79 3.86
N THR A 91 1.53 -23.65 2.94
CA THR A 91 2.95 -23.48 3.26
C THR A 91 3.38 -22.05 2.97
N LEU A 92 3.89 -21.35 3.98
CA LEU A 92 4.58 -20.08 3.75
C LEU A 92 5.97 -20.32 3.16
N HIS A 93 6.30 -19.56 2.11
CA HIS A 93 7.62 -19.51 1.50
C HIS A 93 7.85 -18.12 0.86
N PRO A 94 9.09 -17.76 0.45
CA PRO A 94 9.42 -16.41 -0.01
C PRO A 94 8.64 -15.91 -1.24
N LEU A 95 8.12 -16.83 -2.06
CA LEU A 95 7.38 -16.54 -3.29
C LEU A 95 5.88 -16.84 -3.16
N ALA A 96 5.40 -17.08 -1.93
CA ALA A 96 4.00 -17.38 -1.68
C ALA A 96 3.12 -16.22 -2.17
N GLN A 97 1.92 -16.54 -2.66
CA GLN A 97 0.95 -15.56 -3.13
C GLN A 97 -0.31 -15.65 -2.28
N TRP A 98 -0.85 -14.49 -1.87
CA TRP A 98 -1.89 -14.43 -0.83
C TRP A 98 -3.08 -15.34 -1.15
N GLN A 99 -3.61 -15.26 -2.36
CA GLN A 99 -4.75 -16.07 -2.81
C GLN A 99 -4.49 -17.59 -2.78
N ARG A 100 -3.23 -18.02 -2.92
CA ARG A 100 -2.88 -19.44 -2.77
C ARG A 100 -2.78 -19.82 -1.30
N ILE A 101 -2.22 -18.95 -0.46
CA ILE A 101 -2.20 -19.11 1.00
C ILE A 101 -3.61 -19.29 1.57
N VAL A 102 -4.58 -18.48 1.13
CA VAL A 102 -5.98 -18.56 1.61
C VAL A 102 -6.90 -19.48 0.79
N ARG A 103 -6.31 -20.28 -0.11
CA ARG A 103 -7.00 -21.28 -0.95
C ARG A 103 -8.21 -20.70 -1.68
N THR A 104 -8.03 -19.57 -2.35
CA THR A 104 -9.09 -18.90 -3.09
C THR A 104 -9.66 -19.82 -4.18
N PRO A 105 -10.98 -20.07 -4.19
CA PRO A 105 -11.63 -20.83 -5.27
C PRO A 105 -11.76 -19.99 -6.54
N PRO A 106 -11.97 -20.59 -7.73
CA PRO A 106 -11.95 -19.87 -9.03
C PRO A 106 -12.83 -18.63 -9.14
N ASP A 107 -13.99 -18.62 -8.47
CA ASP A 107 -14.95 -17.51 -8.48
C ASP A 107 -15.09 -16.83 -7.09
N GLY A 108 -14.13 -17.10 -6.20
CA GLY A 108 -14.16 -16.58 -4.83
C GLY A 108 -13.49 -15.22 -4.71
N ASP A 109 -13.93 -14.44 -3.72
CA ASP A 109 -13.15 -13.31 -3.24
C ASP A 109 -11.84 -13.84 -2.65
N TRP A 110 -10.72 -13.33 -3.15
CA TRP A 110 -9.39 -13.66 -2.67
C TRP A 110 -8.99 -12.86 -1.45
N ASN A 111 -9.58 -11.68 -1.28
CA ASN A 111 -9.18 -10.72 -0.26
C ASN A 111 -9.73 -11.16 1.09
N LEU A 112 -11.03 -11.45 1.18
CA LEU A 112 -11.69 -11.85 2.42
C LEU A 112 -12.02 -13.35 2.42
N ARG A 113 -11.46 -14.09 3.38
CA ARG A 113 -11.59 -15.56 3.47
C ARG A 113 -11.81 -16.06 4.89
N LEU A 114 -12.82 -16.89 5.07
CA LEU A 114 -12.98 -17.69 6.28
C LEU A 114 -12.05 -18.90 6.24
N SER A 115 -11.23 -19.01 7.27
CA SER A 115 -10.35 -20.16 7.50
C SER A 115 -11.12 -21.34 8.13
N PRO A 116 -10.64 -22.58 7.96
CA PRO A 116 -11.20 -23.77 8.61
C PRO A 116 -11.33 -23.69 10.14
N ASP A 117 -10.52 -22.85 10.80
CA ASP A 117 -10.57 -22.68 12.26
C ASP A 117 -11.65 -21.68 12.73
N GLY A 118 -12.39 -21.07 11.79
CA GLY A 118 -13.51 -20.17 12.07
C GLY A 118 -13.14 -18.70 12.18
N ARG A 119 -11.89 -18.31 11.93
CA ARG A 119 -11.48 -16.90 11.80
C ARG A 119 -11.58 -16.41 10.37
N GLU A 120 -11.84 -15.12 10.19
CA GLU A 120 -11.87 -14.44 8.90
C GLU A 120 -10.53 -13.71 8.68
N PHE A 121 -9.92 -13.89 7.52
CA PHE A 121 -8.70 -13.20 7.13
C PHE A 121 -9.00 -12.25 5.98
N THR A 122 -8.53 -11.02 6.08
CA THR A 122 -8.50 -10.03 4.99
C THR A 122 -7.06 -9.88 4.51
N GLY A 123 -6.87 -9.84 3.19
CA GLY A 123 -5.58 -9.71 2.56
C GLY A 123 -4.83 -8.45 2.99
N PRO A 124 -3.49 -8.46 2.85
CA PRO A 124 -2.70 -7.28 3.14
C PRO A 124 -3.12 -6.11 2.23
N VAL A 125 -2.94 -4.90 2.73
CA VAL A 125 -3.14 -3.70 1.90
C VAL A 125 -2.05 -3.67 0.84
N GLU A 126 -2.47 -3.69 -0.42
CA GLU A 126 -1.57 -3.59 -1.56
C GLU A 126 -1.07 -2.15 -1.73
N GLY A 127 0.22 -1.99 -2.06
CA GLY A 127 0.76 -0.68 -2.40
C GLY A 127 0.93 0.34 -1.27
N GLU A 128 0.69 -0.05 -0.02
CA GLU A 128 0.95 0.77 1.15
C GLU A 128 1.71 -0.01 2.22
N ILE A 129 2.67 0.67 2.84
CA ILE A 129 3.36 0.18 4.03
C ILE A 129 2.85 0.97 5.22
N ALA A 130 2.47 0.27 6.28
CA ALA A 130 2.15 0.92 7.56
C ALA A 130 3.34 1.78 8.04
N PRO A 131 3.11 3.00 8.58
CA PRO A 131 4.18 3.89 9.01
C PRO A 131 5.18 3.25 9.98
N GLU A 132 4.72 2.39 10.89
CA GLU A 132 5.53 1.67 11.86
C GLU A 132 6.45 0.66 11.18
N THR A 133 5.92 -0.09 10.20
CA THR A 133 6.69 -1.06 9.42
C THR A 133 7.73 -0.35 8.55
N LEU A 134 7.36 0.74 7.87
CA LEU A 134 8.30 1.55 7.12
C LEU A 134 9.40 2.11 8.02
N ALA A 135 9.09 2.51 9.25
CA ALA A 135 10.08 3.01 10.19
C ALA A 135 11.10 1.95 10.60
N ILE A 136 10.66 0.71 10.80
CA ILE A 136 11.56 -0.42 11.09
C ILE A 136 12.48 -0.68 9.89
N ILE A 137 11.93 -0.74 8.67
CA ILE A 137 12.70 -0.96 7.45
C ILE A 137 13.70 0.19 7.23
N ALA A 138 13.23 1.44 7.32
CA ALA A 138 14.04 2.64 7.12
C ALA A 138 15.21 2.75 8.11
N ALA A 139 15.06 2.22 9.34
CA ALA A 139 16.17 2.15 10.29
C ALA A 139 17.32 1.27 9.78
N HIS A 140 17.01 0.11 9.18
CA HIS A 140 18.00 -0.74 8.52
C HIS A 140 18.58 -0.07 7.28
N LEU A 141 17.73 0.52 6.44
CA LEU A 141 18.14 1.22 5.22
C LEU A 141 19.13 2.37 5.54
N ALA A 142 18.84 3.18 6.55
CA ALA A 142 19.69 4.29 6.98
C ALA A 142 21.06 3.81 7.51
N ALA A 143 21.12 2.63 8.13
CA ALA A 143 22.38 2.05 8.61
C ALA A 143 23.26 1.48 7.48
N HIS A 144 22.69 1.22 6.30
CA HIS A 144 23.34 0.60 5.15
C HIS A 144 23.53 1.56 3.96
N THR A 145 23.67 2.86 4.24
CA THR A 145 24.06 3.89 3.26
C THR A 145 25.09 4.83 3.88
N THR A 146 25.92 5.45 3.03
CA THR A 146 26.82 6.54 3.40
C THR A 146 26.13 7.90 3.40
N THR A 147 24.90 7.98 2.87
CA THR A 147 24.11 9.22 2.77
C THR A 147 22.73 9.10 3.44
N PRO A 148 22.63 8.80 4.76
CA PRO A 148 21.34 8.63 5.43
C PRO A 148 20.49 9.92 5.47
N ASP A 149 21.13 11.08 5.38
CA ASP A 149 20.46 12.38 5.40
C ASP A 149 20.20 12.96 4.00
N ALA A 150 20.46 12.17 2.95
CA ALA A 150 20.23 12.59 1.56
C ALA A 150 19.78 11.42 0.68
N GLY A 151 18.57 11.55 0.16
CA GLY A 151 17.98 10.64 -0.81
C GLY A 151 16.66 11.17 -1.35
N PHE A 152 15.88 10.25 -1.90
CA PHE A 152 14.67 10.57 -2.64
C PHE A 152 13.54 9.62 -2.29
N ALA A 153 12.33 10.18 -2.26
CA ALA A 153 11.08 9.46 -2.13
C ALA A 153 10.21 9.76 -3.36
N ALA A 154 9.79 8.72 -4.08
CA ALA A 154 8.87 8.82 -5.19
C ALA A 154 7.48 8.33 -4.76
N LEU A 155 6.46 9.13 -5.05
CA LEU A 155 5.05 8.80 -4.80
C LEU A 155 4.36 8.56 -6.12
N TRP A 156 3.71 7.41 -6.28
CA TRP A 156 2.92 7.14 -7.46
C TRP A 156 1.73 8.12 -7.56
N GLU A 157 1.62 8.82 -8.70
CA GLU A 157 0.59 9.85 -8.87
C GLU A 157 -0.83 9.30 -8.97
N GLY A 158 -0.97 8.01 -9.29
CA GLY A 158 -2.26 7.36 -9.47
C GLY A 158 -3.01 7.07 -8.16
N ARG A 159 -2.39 7.34 -7.00
CA ARG A 159 -3.10 7.24 -5.72
C ARG A 159 -4.19 8.31 -5.66
N GLY A 160 -5.43 7.86 -5.45
CA GLY A 160 -6.61 8.71 -5.39
C GLY A 160 -6.41 9.90 -4.45
N GLY A 161 -6.58 11.10 -4.99
CA GLY A 161 -6.54 12.35 -4.23
C GLY A 161 -5.15 12.91 -3.93
N LEU A 162 -4.05 12.25 -4.31
CA LEU A 162 -2.70 12.80 -4.12
C LEU A 162 -2.50 14.08 -4.93
N VAL A 163 -2.77 14.02 -6.25
CA VAL A 163 -2.65 15.15 -7.17
C VAL A 163 -4.01 15.78 -7.46
N GLY A 164 -4.04 17.10 -7.61
CA GLY A 164 -5.21 17.81 -8.13
C GLY A 164 -5.34 17.66 -9.65
N PHE A 165 -6.54 17.86 -10.17
CA PHE A 165 -6.81 17.76 -11.61
C PHE A 165 -7.95 18.67 -12.06
N LEU A 166 -8.09 18.86 -13.38
CA LEU A 166 -9.25 19.53 -13.97
C LEU A 166 -10.39 18.52 -14.19
N GLY A 167 -11.49 18.69 -13.47
CA GLY A 167 -12.60 17.73 -13.50
C GLY A 167 -13.95 18.34 -13.14
N HIS A 168 -14.99 17.50 -13.22
CA HIS A 168 -16.38 17.90 -12.96
C HIS A 168 -16.88 17.52 -11.56
N GLY A 169 -16.17 16.65 -10.85
CA GLY A 169 -16.41 16.26 -9.46
C GLY A 169 -15.12 16.35 -8.64
N PRO A 170 -15.20 16.35 -7.30
CA PRO A 170 -14.04 16.48 -6.44
C PRO A 170 -13.06 15.31 -6.60
N SER A 171 -11.80 15.55 -6.25
CA SER A 171 -10.73 14.53 -6.31
C SER A 171 -10.88 13.43 -5.26
N ARG A 172 -11.61 13.75 -4.17
CA ARG A 172 -12.02 12.85 -3.08
C ARG A 172 -13.38 13.29 -2.58
N ASP A 173 -14.24 12.32 -2.26
CA ASP A 173 -15.49 12.56 -1.55
C ASP A 173 -15.32 12.10 -0.09
N PHE A 174 -15.49 13.04 0.84
CA PHE A 174 -15.57 12.73 2.27
C PHE A 174 -17.05 12.48 2.62
N LEU A 175 -17.46 11.21 2.57
CA LEU A 175 -18.81 10.82 2.97
C LEU A 175 -18.93 10.89 4.49
N THR A 176 -19.44 12.00 5.00
CA THR A 176 -19.86 12.10 6.41
C THR A 176 -21.27 11.57 6.54
N PHE A 177 -21.48 10.45 7.24
CA PHE A 177 -22.82 10.04 7.65
C PHE A 177 -23.30 10.98 8.76
N SER A 178 -24.15 11.94 8.42
CA SER A 178 -24.87 12.76 9.39
C SER A 178 -26.35 12.37 9.36
N ASP A 179 -26.94 12.20 10.54
CA ASP A 179 -28.39 11.94 10.72
C ASP A 179 -29.26 13.20 10.48
N ASP A 180 -28.71 14.25 9.86
CA ASP A 180 -29.48 15.47 9.54
C ASP A 180 -30.36 15.21 8.31
N PRO A 181 -31.70 15.31 8.42
CA PRO A 181 -32.63 15.16 7.30
C PRO A 181 -32.32 16.09 6.11
N ASN A 182 -31.72 17.26 6.37
CA ASN A 182 -31.28 18.18 5.32
C ASN A 182 -29.99 17.71 4.62
N HIS A 183 -29.10 17.01 5.33
CA HIS A 183 -27.88 16.42 4.77
C HIS A 183 -28.23 15.21 3.89
N GLN A 184 -29.13 14.34 4.35
CA GLN A 184 -29.69 13.25 3.55
C GLN A 184 -30.40 13.77 2.27
N ALA A 185 -31.22 14.82 2.38
CA ALA A 185 -31.87 15.44 1.23
C ALA A 185 -30.88 16.12 0.24
N MET A 186 -29.73 16.60 0.73
CA MET A 186 -28.64 17.14 -0.09
C MET A 186 -27.90 16.04 -0.86
N LEU A 187 -27.60 14.91 -0.19
CA LEU A 187 -26.99 13.74 -0.81
C LEU A 187 -27.93 13.13 -1.87
N ASP A 188 -29.21 12.96 -1.55
CA ASP A 188 -30.23 12.44 -2.49
C ASP A 188 -30.39 13.31 -3.75
N ARG A 189 -30.27 14.64 -3.61
CA ARG A 189 -30.29 15.57 -4.75
C ARG A 189 -29.01 15.51 -5.59
N SER A 190 -27.88 15.24 -4.97
CA SER A 190 -26.57 15.17 -5.64
C SER A 190 -26.40 13.87 -6.41
N ILE A 191 -26.90 12.75 -5.87
CA ILE A 191 -26.85 11.41 -6.48
C ILE A 191 -27.82 11.28 -7.66
N ARG A 192 -28.96 11.98 -7.65
CA ARG A 192 -29.98 11.89 -8.72
C ARG A 192 -29.74 12.79 -9.94
N ASN A 193 -28.70 13.62 -9.96
CA ASN A 193 -28.45 14.58 -11.04
C ASN A 193 -27.21 14.33 -11.95
N PRO A 194 -26.72 13.10 -12.18
CA PRO A 194 -25.53 12.88 -13.03
C PRO A 194 -25.80 13.21 -14.51
N LEU A 195 -27.05 13.19 -14.96
CA LEU A 195 -27.42 13.34 -16.38
C LEU A 195 -27.71 14.79 -16.82
N ASN A 196 -27.69 15.78 -15.91
CA ASN A 196 -28.04 17.18 -16.24
C ASN A 196 -26.83 18.10 -16.47
N ASN A 197 -25.62 17.54 -16.62
CA ASN A 197 -24.35 18.28 -16.48
C ASN A 197 -23.43 18.26 -17.72
N ALA A 198 -23.94 17.95 -18.91
CA ALA A 198 -23.12 17.82 -20.14
C ALA A 198 -22.42 19.11 -20.62
N PHE A 199 -22.71 20.27 -20.02
CA PHE A 199 -22.15 21.58 -20.40
C PHE A 199 -21.31 22.26 -19.30
N ARG A 200 -21.11 21.62 -18.14
CA ARG A 200 -20.32 22.22 -17.06
C ARG A 200 -18.84 22.22 -17.47
N LYS A 201 -18.16 23.37 -17.43
CA LYS A 201 -16.71 23.41 -17.66
C LYS A 201 -15.98 22.70 -16.52
N PRO A 202 -14.90 21.94 -16.80
CA PRO A 202 -14.09 21.37 -15.73
C PRO A 202 -13.47 22.50 -14.92
N THR A 203 -13.51 22.36 -13.60
CA THR A 203 -12.85 23.26 -12.66
C THR A 203 -11.69 22.52 -12.01
N TRP A 204 -10.72 23.28 -11.52
CA TRP A 204 -9.64 22.69 -10.74
C TRP A 204 -10.20 22.04 -9.47
N GLN A 205 -9.79 20.81 -9.23
CA GLN A 205 -10.10 20.01 -8.06
C GLN A 205 -8.79 19.83 -7.30
N GLU A 206 -8.75 20.32 -6.06
CA GLU A 206 -7.54 20.26 -5.24
C GLU A 206 -7.21 18.81 -4.87
N GLY A 207 -5.92 18.47 -4.89
CA GLY A 207 -5.40 17.24 -4.27
C GLY A 207 -4.76 17.55 -2.92
N ILE A 208 -4.11 16.56 -2.33
CA ILE A 208 -3.22 16.77 -1.17
C ILE A 208 -2.06 17.68 -1.57
N LEU A 209 -1.50 17.45 -2.76
CA LEU A 209 -0.42 18.26 -3.30
C LEU A 209 -0.98 19.54 -3.92
N SER A 210 -0.20 20.62 -3.79
CA SER A 210 -0.56 21.91 -4.39
C SER A 210 -0.75 21.79 -5.90
N ARG A 211 -1.49 22.75 -6.48
CA ARG A 211 -1.62 22.84 -7.93
C ARG A 211 -0.29 22.90 -8.67
N GLU A 212 0.69 23.63 -8.14
CA GLU A 212 2.04 23.71 -8.72
C GLU A 212 2.70 22.33 -8.84
N ILE A 213 2.66 21.53 -7.77
CA ILE A 213 3.23 20.18 -7.78
C ILE A 213 2.39 19.25 -8.66
N SER A 214 1.07 19.38 -8.61
CA SER A 214 0.12 18.59 -9.41
C SER A 214 0.27 18.83 -10.90
N GLU A 215 0.57 20.05 -11.35
CA GLU A 215 0.85 20.37 -12.76
C GLU A 215 2.34 20.25 -13.12
N GLY A 216 3.21 19.95 -12.14
CA GLY A 216 4.65 19.89 -12.29
C GLY A 216 5.16 18.62 -13.00
N PRO A 217 6.48 18.54 -13.27
CA PRO A 217 7.09 17.39 -13.92
C PRO A 217 6.89 16.07 -13.16
N ARG A 218 6.93 14.96 -13.90
CA ARG A 218 6.84 13.60 -13.35
C ARG A 218 8.13 12.84 -13.52
N PHE A 219 8.48 12.09 -12.48
CA PHE A 219 9.46 11.04 -12.57
C PHE A 219 8.78 9.83 -13.20
N ARG A 220 9.02 9.63 -14.49
CA ARG A 220 8.35 8.59 -15.28
C ARG A 220 9.11 7.29 -15.18
N LEU A 221 8.45 6.18 -14.95
CA LEU A 221 8.97 4.83 -15.12
C LEU A 221 8.04 4.08 -16.08
N PRO A 222 8.44 2.93 -16.65
CA PRO A 222 7.54 2.12 -17.47
C PRO A 222 6.19 1.89 -16.76
N GLY A 223 5.09 2.33 -17.38
CA GLY A 223 3.73 2.16 -16.85
C GLY A 223 3.35 2.97 -15.60
N ARG A 224 4.25 3.78 -15.03
CA ARG A 224 4.03 4.50 -13.76
C ARG A 224 4.68 5.88 -13.74
N ASP A 225 3.90 6.91 -13.47
CA ASP A 225 4.40 8.26 -13.23
C ASP A 225 4.38 8.59 -11.73
N HIS A 226 5.41 9.29 -11.27
CA HIS A 226 5.62 9.61 -9.86
C HIS A 226 5.89 11.09 -9.64
N VAL A 227 5.51 11.57 -8.46
CA VAL A 227 5.97 12.85 -7.92
C VAL A 227 7.21 12.60 -7.07
N LEU A 228 8.29 13.32 -7.33
CA LEU A 228 9.58 13.12 -6.68
C LEU A 228 9.83 14.14 -5.57
N PHE A 229 10.30 13.66 -4.42
CA PHE A 229 10.71 14.47 -3.29
C PHE A 229 12.15 14.13 -2.90
N ARG A 230 12.89 15.13 -2.43
CA ARG A 230 14.23 15.00 -1.85
C ARG A 230 14.18 15.22 -0.34
N GLY A 231 14.94 14.42 0.41
CA GLY A 231 15.12 14.59 1.85
C GLY A 231 15.95 13.49 2.47
N ALA A 232 15.99 13.45 3.80
CA ALA A 232 16.72 12.43 4.51
C ALA A 232 15.97 11.10 4.46
N VAL A 233 16.66 10.01 4.11
CA VAL A 233 16.06 8.67 4.20
C VAL A 233 15.86 8.27 5.67
N SER A 234 16.68 8.82 6.56
CA SER A 234 16.57 8.66 8.02
C SER A 234 15.29 9.29 8.60
N ASP A 235 14.66 10.26 7.92
CA ASP A 235 13.37 10.84 8.35
C ASP A 235 12.29 9.75 8.48
N PHE A 236 12.32 8.74 7.60
CA PHE A 236 11.35 7.65 7.60
C PHE A 236 11.55 6.65 8.74
N ALA A 237 12.69 6.66 9.44
CA ALA A 237 12.98 5.74 10.56
C ALA A 237 12.19 6.08 11.85
N ARG A 238 11.39 7.15 11.83
CA ARG A 238 10.47 7.56 12.90
C ARG A 238 9.05 7.11 12.55
N ALA A 239 8.34 6.40 13.42
CA ALA A 239 6.96 5.95 13.15
C ALA A 239 5.98 7.11 12.86
N ASP A 240 6.27 8.30 13.37
CA ASP A 240 5.51 9.53 13.15
C ASP A 240 6.05 10.39 11.99
N TRP A 241 6.86 9.84 11.07
CA TRP A 241 7.36 10.53 9.87
C TRP A 241 6.24 11.18 9.03
N VAL A 242 5.04 10.59 9.08
CA VAL A 242 3.80 11.09 8.45
C VAL A 242 3.52 12.55 8.83
N LEU A 243 3.86 12.96 10.06
CA LEU A 243 3.60 14.31 10.55
C LEU A 243 4.46 15.36 9.83
N ASP A 244 5.62 14.95 9.34
CA ASP A 244 6.65 15.77 8.68
C ASP A 244 6.61 15.65 7.15
N ALA A 245 5.77 14.75 6.61
CA ALA A 245 5.62 14.54 5.18
C ALA A 245 5.02 15.78 4.48
N PRO A 246 5.63 16.28 3.39
CA PRO A 246 5.08 17.43 2.65
C PRO A 246 3.77 17.08 1.91
N TRP A 247 3.41 15.79 1.81
CA TRP A 247 2.16 15.27 1.28
C TRP A 247 1.25 14.68 2.37
N ARG A 248 1.35 15.17 3.60
CA ARG A 248 0.42 14.84 4.67
C ARG A 248 -1.01 15.25 4.31
N ASP A 249 -1.97 14.37 4.54
CA ASP A 249 -3.39 14.54 4.21
C ASP A 249 -4.11 15.50 5.17
N ARG A 250 -3.70 16.77 5.15
CA ARG A 250 -4.36 17.85 5.90
C ARG A 250 -5.85 17.98 5.56
N PRO A 251 -6.30 17.82 4.29
CA PRO A 251 -7.72 17.81 4.00
C PRO A 251 -8.49 16.72 4.75
N GLY A 252 -7.93 15.50 4.87
CA GLY A 252 -8.51 14.44 5.70
C GLY A 252 -8.60 14.84 7.18
N GLU A 253 -7.55 15.44 7.74
CA GLU A 253 -7.55 15.91 9.13
C GLU A 253 -8.61 16.97 9.42
N ASP A 254 -8.83 17.91 8.49
CA ASP A 254 -9.88 18.92 8.60
C ASP A 254 -11.29 18.29 8.66
N HIS A 255 -11.44 17.05 8.18
CA HIS A 255 -12.67 16.25 8.26
C HIS A 255 -12.68 15.25 9.42
N GLY A 256 -11.72 15.34 10.34
CA GLY A 256 -11.66 14.53 11.56
C GLY A 256 -10.98 13.16 11.40
N PHE A 257 -10.37 12.89 10.25
CA PHE A 257 -9.53 11.71 10.07
C PHE A 257 -8.18 11.89 10.81
N PRO A 258 -7.54 10.81 11.28
CA PRO A 258 -6.20 10.91 11.88
C PRO A 258 -5.16 11.37 10.83
N PRO A 259 -4.04 11.96 11.28
CA PRO A 259 -2.93 12.31 10.40
C PRO A 259 -2.46 11.10 9.58
N SER A 260 -2.39 11.27 8.27
CA SER A 260 -2.00 10.22 7.34
C SER A 260 -1.19 10.79 6.18
N ALA A 261 -0.35 9.95 5.58
CA ALA A 261 0.42 10.26 4.38
C ALA A 261 0.69 8.93 3.67
N GLN A 262 0.59 8.92 2.35
CA GLN A 262 0.99 7.76 1.55
C GLN A 262 2.46 7.39 1.82
N SER A 263 2.77 6.11 1.99
CA SER A 263 4.15 5.62 2.02
C SER A 263 4.84 5.83 0.66
N PRO A 264 6.14 6.16 0.61
CA PRO A 264 6.88 6.19 -0.65
C PRO A 264 6.70 4.89 -1.44
N THR A 265 6.33 5.02 -2.72
CA THR A 265 6.31 3.88 -3.66
C THR A 265 7.74 3.41 -3.92
N ILE A 266 8.68 4.36 -4.04
CA ILE A 266 10.10 4.09 -4.22
C ILE A 266 10.90 4.98 -3.28
N LEU A 267 11.92 4.43 -2.62
CA LEU A 267 12.86 5.16 -1.78
C LEU A 267 14.29 4.73 -2.10
N TRP A 268 15.22 5.68 -2.20
CA TRP A 268 16.65 5.40 -2.37
C TRP A 268 17.54 6.53 -1.81
N PRO A 269 18.77 6.23 -1.35
CA PRO A 269 19.75 7.21 -0.90
C PRO A 269 20.56 7.78 -2.08
N ASP A 270 21.23 8.94 -1.90
CA ASP A 270 22.07 9.57 -2.93
C ASP A 270 23.21 8.69 -3.45
N ASP A 271 23.75 7.80 -2.61
CA ASP A 271 24.81 6.86 -3.00
C ASP A 271 24.30 5.60 -3.72
N HIS A 272 22.97 5.49 -3.93
CA HIS A 272 22.30 4.38 -4.59
C HIS A 272 22.63 3.00 -3.97
N ALA A 273 23.00 2.95 -2.68
CA ALA A 273 23.40 1.71 -2.02
C ALA A 273 22.27 0.66 -1.93
N TRP A 274 21.02 1.10 -1.96
CA TRP A 274 19.84 0.25 -1.93
C TRP A 274 18.65 0.94 -2.61
N THR A 275 17.57 0.20 -2.83
CA THR A 275 16.27 0.72 -3.24
C THR A 275 15.16 -0.06 -2.53
N LEU A 276 14.18 0.66 -2.00
CA LEU A 276 12.93 0.10 -1.50
C LEU A 276 11.83 0.38 -2.53
N VAL A 277 11.01 -0.63 -2.82
CA VAL A 277 9.87 -0.56 -3.73
C VAL A 277 8.63 -1.17 -3.06
N SER A 278 7.60 -0.37 -2.87
CA SER A 278 6.25 -0.78 -2.45
C SER A 278 5.29 -0.52 -3.59
N GLU A 279 5.21 -1.48 -4.51
CA GLU A 279 4.41 -1.32 -5.73
C GLU A 279 2.91 -1.47 -5.46
N ILE A 280 2.09 -0.72 -6.19
CA ILE A 280 0.63 -0.65 -5.99
C ILE A 280 -0.06 -2.01 -6.04
N ASP A 281 0.42 -2.92 -6.89
CA ASP A 281 -0.17 -4.24 -7.11
C ASP A 281 0.46 -5.32 -6.20
N TYR A 282 1.35 -4.95 -5.27
CA TYR A 282 2.04 -5.88 -4.38
C TYR A 282 1.49 -5.83 -2.96
N ASP A 283 1.28 -7.03 -2.41
CA ASP A 283 0.98 -7.33 -1.01
C ASP A 283 2.22 -7.29 -0.09
N SER A 284 3.32 -6.75 -0.61
CA SER A 284 4.64 -6.83 -0.01
C SER A 284 5.56 -5.72 -0.54
N THR A 285 6.62 -5.45 0.22
CA THR A 285 7.66 -4.48 -0.14
C THR A 285 8.94 -5.21 -0.49
N ILE A 286 9.60 -4.77 -1.56
CA ILE A 286 10.89 -5.30 -1.98
C ILE A 286 12.00 -4.32 -1.61
N VAL A 287 13.06 -4.83 -0.97
CA VAL A 287 14.31 -4.10 -0.75
C VAL A 287 15.43 -4.77 -1.54
N ALA A 288 16.05 -4.00 -2.42
CA ALA A 288 17.24 -4.38 -3.18
C ALA A 288 18.46 -3.68 -2.58
N GLY A 289 19.55 -4.39 -2.32
CA GLY A 289 20.72 -3.80 -1.66
C GLY A 289 21.88 -4.78 -1.46
N SER A 290 22.75 -4.48 -0.50
CA SER A 290 23.84 -5.38 -0.13
C SER A 290 23.32 -6.65 0.54
N ALA A 291 24.11 -7.73 0.50
CA ALA A 291 23.75 -8.97 1.17
C ALA A 291 23.62 -8.80 2.70
N GLU A 292 24.42 -7.90 3.28
CA GLU A 292 24.37 -7.57 4.70
C GLU A 292 23.07 -6.85 5.07
N LEU A 293 22.61 -5.91 4.23
CA LEU A 293 21.31 -5.24 4.44
C LEU A 293 20.16 -6.24 4.40
N VAL A 294 20.13 -7.10 3.37
CA VAL A 294 19.08 -8.11 3.22
C VAL A 294 19.09 -9.09 4.39
N ALA A 295 20.28 -9.55 4.82
CA ALA A 295 20.40 -10.41 5.98
C ALA A 295 19.92 -9.74 7.28
N ALA A 296 20.20 -8.44 7.46
CA ALA A 296 19.74 -7.69 8.63
C ALA A 296 18.21 -7.54 8.66
N ILE A 297 17.59 -7.23 7.52
CA ILE A 297 16.13 -7.16 7.38
C ILE A 297 15.49 -8.52 7.68
N CYS A 298 15.99 -9.61 7.09
CA CYS A 298 15.44 -10.96 7.30
C CYS A 298 15.68 -11.51 8.71
N ALA A 299 16.58 -10.92 9.49
CA ALA A 299 16.83 -11.30 10.88
C ALA A 299 15.98 -10.52 11.89
N ASP A 300 15.28 -9.47 11.47
CA ASP A 300 14.43 -8.66 12.35
C ASP A 300 13.05 -9.32 12.51
N GLU A 301 12.80 -9.93 13.66
CA GLU A 301 11.54 -10.66 13.95
C GLU A 301 10.28 -9.77 13.92
N ARG A 302 10.44 -8.44 13.88
CA ARG A 302 9.31 -7.51 13.68
C ARG A 302 8.85 -7.45 12.23
N LEU A 303 9.64 -7.99 11.29
CA LEU A 303 9.35 -8.05 9.86
C LEU A 303 9.21 -9.51 9.43
N GLU A 304 8.13 -9.84 8.73
CA GLU A 304 8.00 -11.13 8.05
C GLU A 304 8.69 -11.05 6.68
N ALA A 305 10.02 -11.19 6.70
CA ALA A 305 10.86 -10.91 5.55
C ALA A 305 11.68 -12.13 5.09
N PHE A 306 11.82 -12.28 3.77
CA PHE A 306 12.52 -13.40 3.15
C PHE A 306 13.50 -12.93 2.07
N PRO A 307 14.68 -13.56 1.95
CA PRO A 307 15.50 -13.38 0.77
C PRO A 307 14.80 -13.97 -0.45
N ILE A 308 14.87 -13.28 -1.57
CA ILE A 308 14.33 -13.73 -2.86
C ILE A 308 15.41 -13.73 -3.94
N PRO A 309 15.31 -14.57 -4.98
CA PRO A 309 16.20 -14.48 -6.13
C PRO A 309 15.99 -13.14 -6.87
N GLU A 310 17.05 -12.64 -7.52
CA GLU A 310 16.98 -11.41 -8.34
C GLU A 310 15.80 -11.46 -9.33
N ASN A 311 15.68 -12.54 -10.11
CA ASN A 311 14.60 -12.70 -11.08
C ASN A 311 13.31 -13.31 -10.49
N ALA A 312 12.94 -12.95 -9.27
CA ALA A 312 11.72 -13.46 -8.63
C ALA A 312 10.47 -13.13 -9.47
N ASP A 313 9.64 -14.15 -9.71
CA ASP A 313 8.29 -13.99 -10.22
C ASP A 313 7.34 -13.79 -9.02
N LEU A 314 6.74 -12.61 -8.96
CA LEU A 314 5.77 -12.21 -7.94
C LEU A 314 4.39 -11.96 -8.58
N THR A 315 4.15 -12.54 -9.76
CA THR A 315 2.82 -12.49 -10.36
C THR A 315 1.82 -13.28 -9.54
N TRP A 316 0.55 -12.95 -9.74
CA TRP A 316 -0.57 -13.62 -9.10
C TRP A 316 -0.42 -15.14 -9.10
N ASP A 317 -0.13 -15.80 -10.22
CA ASP A 317 -0.07 -17.27 -10.28
C ASP A 317 1.31 -17.90 -9.99
N ALA A 318 2.27 -17.14 -9.45
CA ALA A 318 3.66 -17.59 -9.26
C ALA A 318 3.88 -18.60 -8.11
N ASP A 319 2.90 -18.78 -7.21
CA ASP A 319 3.02 -19.75 -6.11
C ASP A 319 2.75 -21.18 -6.59
N GLU A 320 3.85 -21.87 -6.87
CA GLU A 320 3.89 -23.27 -7.32
C GLU A 320 3.71 -24.29 -6.17
N VAL A 321 3.89 -23.88 -4.91
CA VAL A 321 3.89 -24.79 -3.76
C VAL A 321 2.47 -25.06 -3.27
N ASN A 322 1.62 -24.04 -3.28
CA ASN A 322 0.25 -24.08 -2.75
C ASN A 322 -0.82 -24.27 -3.84
N ARG A 323 -0.49 -24.96 -4.93
CA ARG A 323 -1.40 -25.26 -6.05
C ARG A 323 -2.56 -26.18 -5.68
#